data_AF-A0A804M015-F1
#
_entry.id   AF-A0A804M015-F1
#
_cell.length_a   1.000
_cell.length_b   1.000
_cell.length_c   1.000
_cell.angle_alpha   90.00
_cell.angle_beta   90.00
_cell.angle_gamma   90.00
#
_symmetry.space_group_name_H-M   'P 1'
#
loop_
_entity.id
_entity.type
_entity.pdbx_description
1 polymer ?
#
loop_
_entity_poly.entity_id
_entity_poly.type
_entity_poly.pdbx_seq_one_letter_code
_entity_poly.pdbx_strand_id
1 'polypeptide(L)'
;MDGVTQAVENLKKEWGQAVSQLDENITAIKSCGKTGKGTEEANSLPRLNGSAQDALQLLKSLQFQLDLLAQQLPTFDEVQSGQATLKSWDEQYKKLRISLRNANLEAKDNIRQAAEEERALLLGGGEESTIRRRNLQTKAGMTSAAESITESLRRSRQMMVQTNQQVFSRRLKVNIKDIALC
;
A
#
# COMPACT_ATOMS: atom_id res chain seq x y z
N MET A 1 4.60 -30.75 -24.29
CA MET A 1 3.80 -29.51 -24.32
C MET A 1 4.60 -28.50 -25.10
N ASP A 2 4.00 -27.83 -26.07
CA ASP A 2 4.69 -26.77 -26.81
C ASP A 2 5.04 -25.59 -25.88
N GLY A 3 6.11 -24.87 -26.21
CA GLY A 3 6.60 -23.75 -25.39
C GLY A 3 5.58 -22.61 -25.27
N VAL A 4 4.82 -22.34 -26.33
CA VAL A 4 3.76 -21.30 -26.35
C VAL A 4 2.59 -21.74 -25.49
N THR A 5 2.15 -23.01 -25.61
CA THR A 5 1.07 -23.56 -24.78
C THR A 5 1.40 -23.47 -23.29
N GLN A 6 2.64 -23.80 -22.90
CA GLN A 6 3.07 -23.69 -21.50
C GLN A 6 3.09 -22.23 -21.00
N ALA A 7 3.52 -21.28 -21.84
CA ALA A 7 3.52 -19.86 -21.51
C ALA A 7 2.09 -19.33 -21.28
N VAL A 8 1.13 -19.74 -22.13
CA VAL A 8 -0.30 -19.40 -21.98
C VAL A 8 -0.88 -19.94 -20.66
N GLU A 9 -0.55 -21.17 -20.27
CA GLU A 9 -1.02 -21.74 -19.01
C GLU A 9 -0.42 -21.03 -17.77
N ASN A 10 0.84 -20.60 -17.84
CA ASN A 10 1.44 -19.80 -16.78
C ASN A 10 0.76 -18.42 -16.66
N LEU A 11 0.48 -17.78 -17.80
CA LEU A 11 -0.28 -16.53 -17.88
C LEU A 11 -1.65 -16.64 -17.22
N LYS A 12 -2.37 -17.75 -17.43
CA LYS A 12 -3.67 -17.99 -16.78
C LYS A 12 -3.56 -18.12 -15.26
N LYS A 13 -2.49 -18.74 -14.76
CA LYS A 13 -2.24 -18.82 -13.31
C LYS A 13 -1.94 -17.45 -12.72
N GLU A 14 -1.06 -16.67 -13.36
CA GLU A 14 -0.74 -15.30 -12.94
C GLU A 14 -1.97 -14.40 -12.96
N TRP A 15 -2.83 -14.54 -13.98
CA TRP A 15 -4.12 -13.85 -14.04
C TRP A 15 -4.99 -14.18 -12.82
N GLY A 16 -5.16 -15.46 -12.50
CA GLY A 16 -5.95 -15.88 -11.35
C GLY A 16 -5.43 -15.33 -10.02
N GLN A 17 -4.10 -15.30 -9.85
CA GLN A 17 -3.45 -14.72 -8.67
C GLN A 17 -3.68 -13.20 -8.58
N ALA A 18 -3.48 -12.48 -9.69
CA ALA A 18 -3.69 -11.03 -9.74
C ALA A 18 -5.16 -10.64 -9.49
N VAL A 19 -6.12 -11.42 -10.01
CA VAL A 19 -7.54 -11.25 -9.70
C VAL A 19 -7.81 -11.47 -8.22
N SER A 20 -7.30 -12.55 -7.64
CA SER A 20 -7.51 -12.87 -6.22
C SER A 20 -6.98 -11.75 -5.32
N GLN A 21 -5.77 -11.25 -5.62
CA GLN A 21 -5.17 -10.14 -4.88
C GLN A 21 -5.99 -8.85 -4.99
N LEU A 22 -6.55 -8.57 -6.18
CA LEU A 22 -7.41 -7.42 -6.41
C LEU A 22 -8.72 -7.53 -5.63
N ASP A 23 -9.35 -8.71 -5.60
CA ASP A 23 -10.58 -8.94 -4.85
C ASP A 23 -10.37 -8.80 -3.33
N GLU A 24 -9.24 -9.28 -2.80
CA GLU A 24 -8.83 -9.04 -1.42
C GLU A 24 -8.71 -7.55 -1.11
N ASN A 25 -8.02 -6.80 -1.97
CA ASN A 25 -7.88 -5.35 -1.84
C ASN A 25 -9.24 -4.64 -1.91
N ILE A 26 -10.11 -5.01 -2.84
CA ILE A 26 -11.48 -4.47 -2.96
C ILE A 26 -12.27 -4.73 -1.67
N THR A 27 -12.15 -5.93 -1.11
CA THR A 27 -12.83 -6.31 0.13
C THR A 27 -12.32 -5.49 1.32
N ALA A 28 -11.00 -5.30 1.42
CA ALA A 28 -10.38 -4.46 2.44
C ALA A 28 -10.76 -2.98 2.29
N ILE A 29 -10.89 -2.48 1.05
CA ILE A 29 -11.39 -1.12 0.80
C ILE A 29 -12.84 -0.98 1.26
N LYS A 30 -13.70 -1.95 0.94
CA LYS A 30 -15.12 -1.95 1.36
C LYS A 30 -15.33 -1.97 2.87
N SER A 31 -14.37 -2.48 3.64
CA SER A 31 -14.46 -2.52 5.09
C SER A 31 -13.99 -1.22 5.77
N CYS A 32 -13.25 -0.36 5.05
CA CYS A 32 -12.80 0.91 5.58
C CYS A 32 -13.98 1.76 6.07
N GLY A 33 -13.89 2.25 7.31
CA GLY A 33 -14.88 3.11 7.95
C GLY A 33 -16.00 2.36 8.68
N LYS A 34 -16.10 1.02 8.57
CA LYS A 34 -17.20 0.25 9.20
C LYS A 34 -16.96 -0.11 10.66
N THR A 35 -15.72 -0.14 11.13
CA THR A 35 -15.37 -0.70 12.46
C THR A 35 -15.23 0.35 13.57
N GLY A 36 -15.67 1.59 13.36
CA GLY A 36 -15.55 2.68 14.35
C GLY A 36 -14.12 3.22 14.52
N LYS A 37 -13.15 2.75 13.72
CA LYS A 37 -11.76 3.26 13.64
C LYS A 37 -11.52 4.10 12.39
N GLY A 38 -12.55 4.82 11.92
CA GLY A 38 -12.58 5.45 10.59
C GLY A 38 -11.36 6.32 10.22
N THR A 39 -10.68 6.92 11.21
CA THR A 39 -9.46 7.72 10.98
C THR A 39 -8.18 6.88 10.81
N GLU A 40 -8.04 5.74 11.49
CA GLU A 40 -6.88 4.85 11.33
C GLU A 40 -6.98 4.02 10.04
N GLU A 41 -8.18 3.59 9.68
CA GLU A 41 -8.44 2.85 8.44
C GLU A 41 -8.32 3.74 7.19
N ALA A 42 -8.68 5.03 7.29
CA ALA A 42 -8.50 6.01 6.21
C ALA A 42 -7.03 6.14 5.77
N ASN A 43 -6.07 5.97 6.69
CA ASN A 43 -4.65 6.02 6.36
C ASN A 43 -4.18 4.83 5.51
N SER A 44 -4.92 3.71 5.56
CA SER A 44 -4.63 2.51 4.77
C SER A 44 -5.24 2.58 3.37
N LEU A 45 -6.29 3.39 3.17
CA LEU A 45 -7.03 3.49 1.91
C LEU A 45 -6.17 3.91 0.70
N PRO A 46 -5.24 4.88 0.79
CA PRO A 46 -4.34 5.20 -0.32
C PRO A 46 -3.45 4.02 -0.71
N ARG A 47 -2.92 3.28 0.28
CA ARG A 47 -2.06 2.12 0.04
C ARG A 47 -2.82 0.97 -0.62
N LEU A 48 -4.02 0.67 -0.12
CA LEU A 48 -4.90 -0.35 -0.70
C LEU A 48 -5.28 -0.01 -2.15
N ASN A 49 -5.58 1.27 -2.42
CA ASN A 49 -5.83 1.72 -3.77
C ASN A 49 -4.60 1.61 -4.68
N GLY A 50 -3.40 1.97 -4.19
CA GLY A 50 -2.15 1.78 -4.93
C GLY A 50 -1.99 0.32 -5.36
N SER A 51 -2.09 -0.61 -4.40
CA SER A 51 -2.00 -2.05 -4.69
C SER A 51 -3.09 -2.55 -5.65
N ALA A 52 -4.32 -2.04 -5.53
CA ALA A 52 -5.40 -2.38 -6.46
C ALA A 52 -5.15 -1.85 -7.88
N GLN A 53 -4.58 -0.65 -8.03
CA GLN A 53 -4.20 -0.11 -9.34
C GLN A 53 -3.04 -0.90 -9.96
N ASP A 54 -2.05 -1.29 -9.16
CA ASP A 54 -0.93 -2.13 -9.62
C ASP A 54 -1.45 -3.48 -10.13
N ALA A 55 -2.39 -4.10 -9.42
CA ALA A 55 -3.03 -5.35 -9.85
C ALA A 55 -3.83 -5.15 -11.15
N LEU A 56 -4.59 -4.06 -11.29
CA LEU A 56 -5.30 -3.75 -12.56
C LEU A 56 -4.33 -3.54 -13.73
N GLN A 57 -3.19 -2.90 -13.49
CA GLN A 57 -2.18 -2.69 -14.51
C GLN A 57 -1.53 -4.01 -14.93
N LEU A 58 -1.25 -4.90 -13.96
CA LEU A 58 -0.77 -6.25 -14.23
C LEU A 58 -1.77 -7.03 -15.07
N LEU A 59 -3.06 -7.06 -14.70
CA LEU A 59 -4.11 -7.70 -15.50
C LEU A 59 -4.12 -7.17 -16.93
N LYS A 60 -3.98 -5.85 -17.13
CA LYS A 60 -3.94 -5.29 -18.49
C LYS A 60 -2.74 -5.75 -19.30
N SER A 61 -1.57 -5.86 -18.65
CA SER A 61 -0.36 -6.42 -19.27
C SER A 61 -0.55 -7.89 -19.65
N LEU A 62 -1.14 -8.70 -18.76
CA LEU A 62 -1.40 -10.12 -19.02
C LEU A 62 -2.38 -10.32 -20.19
N GLN A 63 -3.43 -9.49 -20.30
CA GLN A 63 -4.32 -9.48 -21.48
C GLN A 63 -3.55 -9.26 -22.78
N PHE A 64 -2.66 -8.26 -22.81
CA PHE A 64 -1.86 -7.97 -24.00
C PHE A 64 -0.93 -9.14 -24.35
N GLN A 65 -0.30 -9.76 -23.35
CA GLN A 65 0.56 -10.92 -23.57
C GLN A 65 -0.22 -12.14 -24.08
N LEU A 66 -1.42 -12.39 -23.53
CA LEU A 66 -2.27 -13.47 -24.02
C LEU A 66 -2.72 -13.22 -25.47
N ASP A 67 -3.02 -11.98 -25.86
CA ASP A 67 -3.37 -11.62 -27.24
C ASP A 67 -2.24 -11.94 -28.23
N LEU A 68 -1.00 -11.62 -27.85
CA LEU A 68 0.17 -11.94 -28.67
C LEU A 68 0.39 -13.47 -28.78
N LEU A 69 0.34 -14.19 -27.66
CA LEU A 69 0.62 -15.63 -27.62
C LEU A 69 -0.51 -16.46 -28.24
N ALA A 70 -1.77 -16.02 -28.11
CA ALA A 70 -2.91 -16.74 -28.67
C ALA A 70 -2.81 -16.89 -30.19
N GLN A 71 -2.22 -15.92 -30.88
CA GLN A 71 -1.99 -15.99 -32.34
C GLN A 71 -0.86 -16.96 -32.74
N GLN A 72 0.01 -17.32 -31.79
CA GLN A 72 1.16 -18.18 -31.99
C GLN A 72 0.88 -19.64 -31.61
N LEU A 73 -0.36 -19.95 -31.19
CA LEU A 73 -0.72 -21.30 -30.80
C LEU A 73 -0.72 -22.26 -32.00
N PRO A 74 -0.23 -23.50 -31.83
CA PRO A 74 0.03 -24.41 -32.94
C PRO A 74 -1.23 -24.86 -33.69
N THR A 75 -2.39 -24.85 -33.05
CA THR A 75 -3.65 -25.32 -33.63
C THR A 75 -4.72 -24.23 -33.67
N PHE A 76 -5.59 -24.29 -34.68
CA PHE A 76 -6.71 -23.35 -34.81
C PHE A 76 -7.65 -23.39 -33.60
N ASP A 77 -7.92 -24.58 -33.05
CA ASP A 77 -8.77 -24.75 -31.88
C ASP A 77 -8.18 -24.08 -30.63
N GLU A 78 -6.85 -24.18 -30.44
CA GLU A 78 -6.15 -23.49 -29.35
C GLU A 78 -6.16 -21.97 -29.54
N VAL A 79 -5.97 -21.47 -30.77
CA VAL A 79 -6.10 -20.04 -31.09
C VAL A 79 -7.51 -19.54 -30.73
N GLN A 80 -8.56 -20.27 -31.12
CA GLN A 80 -9.95 -19.92 -30.77
C GLN A 80 -10.19 -19.94 -29.26
N SER A 81 -9.65 -20.94 -28.56
CA SER A 81 -9.71 -21.02 -27.09
C SER A 81 -9.01 -19.83 -26.41
N GLY A 82 -7.85 -19.40 -26.93
CA GLY A 82 -7.15 -18.20 -26.48
C GLY A 82 -7.98 -16.93 -26.68
N GLN A 83 -8.61 -16.76 -27.84
CA GLN A 83 -9.50 -15.63 -28.13
C GLN A 83 -10.76 -15.62 -27.23
N ALA A 84 -11.34 -16.78 -26.95
CA ALA A 84 -12.45 -16.90 -26.01
C ALA A 84 -12.02 -16.52 -24.59
N THR A 85 -10.82 -16.93 -24.18
CA THR A 85 -10.23 -16.56 -22.89
C THR A 85 -10.01 -15.05 -22.78
N LEU A 86 -9.51 -14.38 -23.83
CA LEU A 86 -9.37 -12.92 -23.87
C LEU A 86 -10.69 -12.18 -23.67
N LYS A 87 -11.77 -12.64 -24.31
CA LYS A 87 -13.11 -12.06 -24.13
C LYS A 87 -13.58 -12.20 -22.67
N SER A 88 -13.40 -13.38 -22.08
CA SER A 88 -13.72 -13.63 -20.67
C SER A 88 -12.90 -12.72 -19.73
N TRP A 89 -11.60 -12.56 -20.00
CA TRP A 89 -10.71 -11.68 -19.23
C TRP A 89 -11.11 -10.21 -19.34
N ASP A 90 -11.55 -9.75 -20.51
CA ASP A 90 -12.01 -8.37 -20.70
C ASP A 90 -13.30 -8.08 -19.91
N GLU A 91 -14.25 -9.01 -19.91
CA GLU A 91 -15.45 -8.90 -19.08
C GLU A 91 -15.14 -8.91 -17.58
N GLN A 92 -14.26 -9.81 -17.13
CA GLN A 92 -13.85 -9.90 -15.73
C GLN A 92 -13.12 -8.63 -15.30
N TYR A 93 -12.20 -8.11 -16.12
CA TYR A 93 -11.48 -6.86 -15.87
C TYR A 93 -12.46 -5.68 -15.71
N LYS A 94 -13.45 -5.56 -16.59
CA LYS A 94 -14.48 -4.51 -16.51
C LYS A 94 -15.29 -4.62 -15.22
N LYS A 95 -15.70 -5.84 -14.84
CA LYS A 95 -16.42 -6.10 -13.58
C LYS A 95 -15.58 -5.71 -12.36
N LEU A 96 -14.31 -6.10 -12.33
CA LEU A 96 -13.36 -5.76 -11.26
C LEU A 96 -13.16 -4.25 -11.13
N ARG A 97 -13.01 -3.55 -12.27
CA ARG A 97 -12.87 -2.08 -12.29
C ARG A 97 -14.10 -1.37 -11.73
N ILE A 98 -15.31 -1.84 -12.06
CA ILE A 98 -16.57 -1.31 -11.50
C ILE A 98 -16.65 -1.62 -10.00
N SER A 99 -16.32 -2.85 -9.60
CA SER A 99 -16.33 -3.27 -8.19
C SER A 99 -15.38 -2.41 -7.34
N LEU A 100 -14.16 -2.14 -7.83
CA LEU A 100 -13.20 -1.25 -7.18
C LEU A 100 -13.73 0.19 -7.07
N ARG A 101 -14.39 0.71 -8.10
CA ARG A 101 -15.00 2.04 -8.05
C ARG A 101 -16.10 2.11 -6.98
N ASN A 102 -16.98 1.11 -6.94
CA ASN A 102 -18.07 1.04 -5.96
C ASN A 102 -17.52 0.90 -4.53
N ALA A 103 -16.52 0.04 -4.33
CA ALA A 103 -15.83 -0.10 -3.06
C ALA A 103 -15.25 1.23 -2.56
N ASN A 104 -14.64 2.01 -3.45
CA ASN A 104 -14.10 3.32 -3.11
C ASN A 104 -15.19 4.35 -2.75
N LEU A 105 -16.35 4.30 -3.41
CA LEU A 105 -17.48 5.18 -3.06
C LEU A 105 -18.02 4.81 -1.67
N GLU A 106 -18.29 3.52 -1.44
CA GLU A 106 -18.73 3.03 -0.13
C GLU A 106 -17.72 3.38 0.98
N ALA A 107 -16.41 3.17 0.74
CA ALA A 107 -15.37 3.50 1.71
C ALA A 107 -15.37 4.99 2.07
N LYS A 108 -15.53 5.87 1.07
CA LYS A 108 -15.59 7.33 1.30
C LYS A 108 -16.80 7.70 2.14
N ASP A 109 -17.97 7.13 1.84
CA ASP A 109 -19.19 7.40 2.58
C ASP A 109 -19.09 6.90 4.02
N ASN A 110 -18.59 5.68 4.24
CA ASN A 110 -18.38 5.12 5.57
C ASN A 110 -17.39 5.94 6.40
N ILE A 111 -16.25 6.34 5.82
CA ILE A 111 -15.25 7.16 6.51
C ILE A 111 -15.85 8.53 6.86
N ARG A 112 -16.63 9.13 5.96
CA ARG A 112 -17.30 10.39 6.22
C ARG A 112 -18.29 10.25 7.37
N GLN A 113 -19.14 9.24 7.34
CA GLN A 113 -20.12 8.97 8.40
C GLN A 113 -19.42 8.73 9.74
N ALA A 114 -18.38 7.89 9.79
CA ALA A 114 -17.62 7.63 11.00
C ALA A 114 -16.97 8.92 11.56
N ALA A 115 -16.50 9.82 10.71
CA ALA A 115 -15.95 11.10 11.13
C ALA A 115 -17.04 12.06 11.68
N GLU A 116 -18.24 12.04 11.11
CA GLU A 116 -19.39 12.81 11.59
C GLU A 116 -19.88 12.28 12.95
N GLU A 117 -19.96 10.95 13.12
CA GLU A 117 -20.31 10.29 14.38
C GLU A 117 -19.30 10.59 15.49
N GLU A 118 -17.98 10.50 15.20
CA GLU A 118 -16.94 10.85 16.16
C GLU A 118 -17.05 12.33 16.59
N ARG A 119 -17.31 13.25 15.63
CA ARG A 119 -17.52 14.67 15.96
C ARG A 119 -18.73 14.88 16.85
N ALA A 120 -19.85 14.23 16.54
CA ALA A 120 -21.07 14.32 17.35
C ALA A 120 -20.80 13.81 18.78
N LEU A 121 -20.09 12.68 18.91
CA LEU A 121 -19.71 12.13 20.21
C LEU A 121 -18.83 13.11 21.02
N LEU A 122 -17.85 13.75 20.39
CA LEU A 122 -16.94 14.68 21.06
C LEU A 122 -17.60 15.99 21.52
N LEU A 123 -18.62 16.44 20.79
CA LEU A 123 -19.39 17.64 21.10
C LEU A 123 -20.53 17.38 22.09
N GLY A 124 -20.85 16.11 22.36
CA GLY A 124 -21.85 15.70 23.34
C GLY A 124 -21.49 16.08 24.79
N GLY A 125 -22.52 16.15 25.63
CA GLY A 125 -22.44 16.50 27.06
C GLY A 125 -22.39 15.30 28.02
N GLY A 126 -22.20 14.07 27.52
CA GLY A 126 -22.29 12.84 28.31
C GLY A 126 -20.97 12.36 28.93
N GLU A 127 -21.07 11.33 29.78
CA GLU A 127 -19.92 10.61 30.31
C GLU A 127 -19.06 10.01 29.20
N GLU A 128 -19.71 9.43 28.17
CA GLU A 128 -19.03 8.83 27.01
C GLU A 128 -18.18 9.86 26.25
N SER A 129 -18.73 11.05 25.98
CA SER A 129 -18.03 12.18 25.37
C SER A 129 -16.81 12.61 26.20
N THR A 130 -16.96 12.62 27.53
CA THR A 130 -15.90 13.03 28.46
C THR A 130 -14.77 12.00 28.53
N ILE A 131 -15.12 10.70 28.60
CA ILE A 131 -14.15 9.60 28.53
C ILE A 131 -13.40 9.63 27.21
N ARG A 132 -14.12 9.81 26.09
CA ARG A 132 -13.51 9.87 24.75
C ARG A 132 -12.51 11.03 24.63
N ARG A 133 -12.88 12.25 25.05
CA ARG A 133 -11.96 13.41 25.06
C ARG A 133 -10.71 13.15 25.90
N ARG A 134 -10.87 12.57 27.10
CA ARG A 134 -9.74 12.20 27.97
C ARG A 134 -8.81 11.20 27.30
N ASN A 135 -9.36 10.14 26.71
CA ASN A 135 -8.57 9.12 26.01
C ASN A 135 -7.77 9.71 24.84
N LEU A 136 -8.37 10.64 24.08
CA LEU A 136 -7.68 11.34 23.00
C LEU A 136 -6.54 12.23 23.54
N GLN A 137 -6.76 12.96 24.64
CA GLN A 137 -5.72 13.74 25.30
C GLN A 137 -4.55 12.85 25.77
N THR A 138 -4.83 11.70 26.38
CA THR A 138 -3.80 10.74 26.79
C THR A 138 -3.00 10.24 25.58
N LYS A 139 -3.67 9.87 24.49
CA LYS A 139 -3.01 9.42 23.25
C LYS A 139 -2.10 10.52 22.67
N ALA A 140 -2.59 11.76 22.61
CA ALA A 140 -1.81 12.90 22.13
C ALA A 140 -0.58 13.17 23.02
N GLY A 141 -0.72 13.06 24.34
CA GLY A 141 0.40 13.17 25.28
C GLY A 141 1.47 12.11 25.06
N MET A 142 1.05 10.85 24.84
CA MET A 142 1.97 9.75 24.52
C MET A 142 2.72 9.98 23.20
N THR A 143 2.02 10.45 22.16
CA THR A 143 2.65 10.77 20.85
C THR A 143 3.68 11.88 20.99
N SER A 144 3.36 12.97 21.69
CA SER A 144 4.29 14.08 21.93
C SER A 144 5.54 13.63 22.71
N ALA A 145 5.35 12.77 23.72
CA ALA A 145 6.46 12.19 24.47
C ALA A 145 7.36 11.32 23.57
N ALA A 146 6.77 10.49 22.70
CA ALA A 146 7.51 9.67 21.76
C ALA A 146 8.32 10.52 20.77
N GLU A 147 7.72 11.59 20.21
CA GLU A 147 8.40 12.52 19.31
C GLU A 147 9.61 13.20 19.98
N SER A 148 9.45 13.65 21.24
CA SER A 148 10.54 14.24 22.02
C SER A 148 11.72 13.28 22.21
N ILE A 149 11.43 12.00 22.48
CA ILE A 149 12.45 10.95 22.61
C ILE A 149 13.14 10.72 21.26
N THR A 150 12.38 10.55 20.18
CA THR A 150 12.94 10.32 18.84
C THR A 150 13.82 11.48 18.38
N GLU A 151 13.40 12.73 18.61
CA GLU A 151 14.19 13.91 18.27
C GLU A 151 15.46 14.02 19.13
N SER A 152 15.37 13.70 20.42
CA SER A 152 16.54 13.66 21.31
C SER A 152 17.57 12.63 20.85
N LEU A 153 17.12 11.43 20.47
CA LEU A 153 17.99 10.39 19.90
C LEU A 153 18.62 10.82 18.58
N ARG A 154 17.85 11.47 17.70
CA ARG A 154 18.36 12.01 16.44
C ARG A 154 19.46 13.04 16.66
N ARG A 155 19.29 13.98 17.59
CA ARG A 155 20.30 14.97 17.96
C ARG A 155 21.55 14.31 18.54
N SER A 156 21.39 13.35 19.44
CA SER A 156 22.51 12.59 20.02
C SER A 156 23.33 11.87 18.94
N ARG A 157 22.66 11.23 17.97
CA ARG A 157 23.31 10.60 16.82
C ARG A 157 24.09 11.62 15.97
N GLN A 158 23.52 12.79 15.71
CA GLN A 158 24.20 13.84 14.95
C GLN A 158 25.45 14.36 15.67
N MET A 159 25.35 14.62 16.98
CA MET A 159 26.49 15.02 17.81
C MET A 159 27.59 13.96 17.81
N MET A 160 27.24 12.68 17.94
CA MET A 160 28.21 11.57 17.90
C MET A 160 28.95 11.48 16.56
N VAL A 161 28.25 11.69 15.44
CA VAL A 161 28.90 11.73 14.12
C VAL A 161 29.86 12.90 14.02
N GLN A 162 29.45 14.09 14.49
CA GLN A 162 30.31 15.28 14.49
C GLN A 162 31.55 15.08 15.38
N THR A 163 31.40 14.52 16.58
CA THR A 163 32.54 14.28 17.48
C THR A 163 33.50 13.26 16.88
N ASN A 164 32.99 12.16 16.29
CA ASN A 164 33.82 11.17 15.61
C ASN A 164 34.59 11.80 14.43
N GLN A 165 33.95 12.63 13.62
CA GLN A 165 34.62 13.37 12.54
C GLN A 165 35.72 14.28 13.08
N GLN A 166 35.45 15.05 14.14
CA GLN A 166 36.45 15.92 14.77
C GLN A 166 37.64 15.12 15.33
N VAL A 167 37.39 14.00 16.01
CA VAL A 167 38.45 13.13 16.55
C VAL A 167 39.30 12.55 15.41
N PHE A 168 38.66 12.08 14.35
CA PHE A 168 39.34 11.56 13.17
C PHE A 168 40.22 12.62 12.49
N SER A 169 39.68 13.82 12.24
CA SER A 169 40.45 14.94 11.68
C SER A 169 41.62 15.37 12.57
N ARG A 170 41.46 15.36 13.91
CA ARG A 170 42.56 15.65 14.84
C ARG A 170 43.67 14.60 14.75
N ARG A 171 43.31 13.31 14.72
CA ARG A 171 44.29 12.21 14.57
C ARG A 171 45.06 12.31 13.25
N LEU A 172 44.40 12.60 12.14
CA LEU A 172 45.06 12.81 10.85
C LEU A 172 46.06 13.98 10.90
N LYS A 173 45.70 15.11 11.54
CA LYS A 173 46.60 16.26 11.68
C LYS A 173 47.85 15.97 12.51
N VAL A 174 47.73 15.15 13.57
CA VAL A 174 48.88 14.72 14.38
C VAL A 174 49.80 13.84 13.53
N ASN A 175 49.24 12.84 12.86
CA ASN A 175 50.02 11.90 12.03
C ASN A 175 50.78 12.61 10.88
N ILE A 176 50.18 13.63 10.26
CA ILE A 176 50.85 14.43 9.23
C ILE A 176 52.00 15.27 9.81
N LYS A 177 51.85 15.82 11.02
CA LYS A 177 52.93 16.56 11.68
C LYS A 177 54.10 15.65 12.06
N ASP A 178 53.80 14.44 12.53
CA ASP A 178 54.81 13.46 12.92
C ASP A 178 55.61 12.96 11.69
N ILE A 179 54.97 12.85 10.52
CA ILE A 179 55.65 12.53 9.24
C ILE A 179 56.48 13.72 8.73
N ALA A 180 56.05 14.95 8.94
CA ALA A 180 56.77 16.15 8.47
C ALA A 180 57.97 16.57 9.36
N LEU A 181 58.16 15.90 10.50
CA LEU A 181 59.26 16.12 11.45
C LEU A 181 60.35 15.03 11.37
N CYS A 182 60.23 14.09 10.44
CA CYS A 182 61.28 13.15 10.02
C CYS A 182 61.90 13.60 8.70
#